data_AF-A0A2X1LVR2-F1
#
_entry.id   AF-A0A2X1LVR2-F1
#
_cell.length_a   1.000
_cell.length_b   1.000
_cell.length_c   1.000
_cell.angle_alpha   90.00
_cell.angle_beta   90.00
_cell.angle_gamma   90.00
#
_symmetry.space_group_name_H-M   'P 1'
#
loop_
_entity.id
_entity.type
_entity.pdbx_description
1 polymer ?
#
loop_
_entity_poly.entity_id
_entity_poly.type
_entity_poly.pdbx_seq_one_letter_code
_entity_poly.pdbx_strand_id
1 'polypeptide(L)'
;MREKDYVVIIGSANIDVAGYSHESLNYADSNPGKIKFTPGGVGRNIAQNLALLGNKAWLLSAVGSDFYGQSLLTQTNQSGVYVDKCLIVPGENTSSYLSLLDNTGEMLVAINDMNISNAITAEYLAQHP
;
A
#
# COMPACT_ATOMS: atom_id res chain seq x y z
N MET A 1 35.00 6.31 5.79
CA MET A 1 33.73 6.67 5.13
C MET A 1 32.64 6.48 6.18
N ARG A 2 31.80 7.49 6.47
CA ARG A 2 30.61 7.23 7.30
C ARG A 2 29.80 6.15 6.58
N GLU A 3 29.30 5.16 7.32
CA GLU A 3 28.24 4.31 6.80
C GLU A 3 27.18 5.22 6.18
N LYS A 4 26.69 4.89 4.97
CA LYS A 4 25.63 5.71 4.37
C LYS A 4 24.42 5.64 5.31
N ASP A 5 24.11 6.77 5.93
CA ASP A 5 22.92 6.95 6.76
C ASP A 5 21.69 6.39 6.02
N TYR A 6 20.87 5.62 6.72
CA TYR A 6 19.65 5.02 6.18
C TYR A 6 18.46 5.44 7.03
N VAL A 7 17.28 5.42 6.41
CA VAL A 7 16.01 5.68 7.08
C VAL A 7 15.20 4.41 7.08
N VAL A 8 14.67 4.02 8.24
CA VAL A 8 13.70 2.94 8.37
C VAL A 8 12.32 3.54 8.50
N ILE A 9 11.40 3.09 7.66
CA ILE A 9 10.00 3.47 7.70
C ILE A 9 9.21 2.25 8.14
N ILE A 10 8.51 2.37 9.25
CA ILE A 10 7.55 1.37 9.73
C ILE A 10 6.16 1.94 9.46
N GLY A 11 5.37 1.27 8.63
CA GLY A 11 4.04 1.77 8.30
C GLY A 11 3.34 0.98 7.21
N SER A 12 2.18 1.48 6.81
CA SER A 12 1.30 0.78 5.87
C SER A 12 1.83 0.78 4.43
N ALA A 13 1.49 -0.31 3.74
CA ALA A 13 1.54 -0.47 2.30
C ALA A 13 0.22 -1.14 1.88
N ASN A 14 -0.49 -0.55 0.92
CA ASN A 14 -1.79 -1.05 0.49
C ASN A 14 -2.00 -0.84 -1.02
N ILE A 15 -3.06 -1.41 -1.57
CA ILE A 15 -3.53 -1.08 -2.91
C ILE A 15 -4.76 -0.18 -2.78
N ASP A 16 -4.71 1.00 -3.38
CA ASP A 16 -5.87 1.86 -3.54
C ASP A 16 -6.61 1.44 -4.81
N VAL A 17 -7.88 1.09 -4.66
CA VAL A 17 -8.80 0.73 -5.75
C VAL A 17 -9.87 1.81 -5.83
N ALA A 18 -9.88 2.58 -6.90
CA ALA A 18 -10.83 3.67 -7.10
C ALA A 18 -11.70 3.39 -8.31
N GLY A 19 -13.01 3.23 -8.09
CA GLY A 19 -14.04 3.15 -9.12
C GLY A 19 -14.67 4.50 -9.35
N TYR A 20 -14.71 4.95 -10.61
CA TYR A 20 -15.33 6.20 -11.03
C TYR A 20 -16.49 5.88 -11.96
N SER A 21 -17.72 6.21 -11.58
CA SER A 21 -18.86 6.08 -12.48
C SER A 21 -18.86 7.21 -13.52
N HIS A 22 -19.37 6.94 -14.72
CA HIS A 22 -19.54 7.97 -15.74
C HIS A 22 -20.70 8.92 -15.43
N GLU A 23 -21.71 8.43 -14.71
CA GLU A 23 -22.90 9.17 -14.28
C GLU A 23 -23.05 9.08 -12.75
N SER A 24 -24.05 9.74 -12.17
CA SER A 24 -24.35 9.59 -10.75
C SER A 24 -24.62 8.12 -10.39
N LEU A 25 -24.12 7.68 -9.24
CA LEU A 25 -24.21 6.27 -8.83
C LEU A 25 -25.67 5.84 -8.60
N ASN A 26 -26.12 4.84 -9.35
CA ASN A 26 -27.34 4.10 -9.06
C ASN A 26 -27.03 2.98 -8.05
N TYR A 27 -27.53 3.11 -6.82
CA TYR A 27 -27.28 2.13 -5.77
C TYR A 27 -27.91 0.77 -6.08
N ALA A 28 -27.24 -0.30 -5.65
CA ALA A 28 -27.64 -1.69 -5.89
C ALA A 28 -27.72 -2.08 -7.38
N ASP A 29 -27.05 -1.34 -8.27
CA ASP A 29 -26.97 -1.60 -9.70
C ASP A 29 -25.51 -1.62 -10.20
N SER A 30 -25.30 -2.09 -11.43
CA SER A 30 -24.00 -2.06 -12.10
C SER A 30 -23.81 -0.72 -12.82
N ASN A 31 -22.84 0.07 -12.36
CA ASN A 31 -22.59 1.41 -12.87
C ASN A 31 -21.41 1.38 -13.86
N PRO A 32 -21.59 1.73 -15.15
CA PRO A 32 -20.49 1.85 -16.10
C PRO A 32 -19.50 2.93 -15.67
N GLY A 33 -18.20 2.63 -15.81
CA GLY A 33 -17.17 3.50 -15.27
C GLY A 33 -15.74 3.03 -15.57
N LYS A 34 -14.80 3.59 -14.81
CA LYS A 34 -13.37 3.22 -14.85
C LYS A 34 -12.89 2.80 -13.48
N ILE A 35 -12.01 1.82 -13.43
CA ILE A 35 -11.35 1.37 -12.20
C ILE A 35 -9.86 1.67 -12.32
N LYS A 36 -9.29 2.26 -11.27
CA LYS A 36 -7.85 2.48 -11.13
C LYS A 36 -7.33 1.72 -9.93
N PHE A 37 -6.16 1.10 -10.13
CA PHE A 37 -5.38 0.46 -9.08
C PHE A 37 -4.12 1.27 -8.89
N THR A 38 -3.81 1.67 -7.66
CA THR A 38 -2.62 2.48 -7.36
C THR A 38 -1.91 1.92 -6.12
N PRO A 39 -0.58 1.71 -6.18
CA PRO A 39 0.22 1.47 -4.99
C PRO A 39 0.05 2.60 -3.97
N GLY A 40 -0.48 2.25 -2.81
CA GLY A 40 -0.77 3.18 -1.72
C GLY A 40 -0.01 2.84 -0.44
N GLY A 41 -0.36 3.58 0.60
CA GLY A 41 0.16 3.38 1.96
C GLY A 41 1.07 4.51 2.37
N VAL A 42 0.79 5.10 3.54
CA VAL A 42 1.53 6.26 4.03
C VAL A 42 3.01 5.91 4.21
N GLY A 43 3.30 4.76 4.83
CA GLY A 43 4.67 4.28 5.02
C GLY A 43 5.37 4.04 3.68
N ARG A 44 4.71 3.32 2.78
CA ARG A 44 5.22 3.04 1.44
C ARG A 44 5.51 4.31 0.64
N ASN A 45 4.62 5.30 0.67
CA ASN A 45 4.77 6.56 -0.08
C ASN A 45 5.91 7.42 0.48
N ILE A 46 6.08 7.46 1.82
CA ILE A 46 7.23 8.13 2.45
C ILE A 46 8.53 7.45 2.03
N ALA A 47 8.61 6.12 2.12
CA ALA A 47 9.79 5.35 1.73
C ALA A 47 10.13 5.56 0.25
N GLN A 48 9.13 5.52 -0.64
CA GLN A 48 9.29 5.76 -2.07
C GLN A 48 9.89 7.15 -2.34
N ASN A 49 9.31 8.21 -1.76
CA ASN A 49 9.80 9.57 -1.98
C ASN A 49 11.23 9.76 -1.45
N LEU A 50 11.58 9.17 -0.30
CA LEU A 50 12.95 9.20 0.20
C LEU A 50 13.93 8.54 -0.77
N ALA A 51 13.57 7.38 -1.32
CA ALA A 51 14.38 6.69 -2.33
C ALA A 51 14.53 7.49 -3.62
N LEU A 52 13.44 8.10 -4.12
CA LEU A 52 13.47 8.99 -5.29
C LEU A 52 14.34 10.24 -5.07
N LEU A 53 14.45 10.71 -3.84
CA LEU A 53 15.36 11.80 -3.44
C LEU A 53 16.81 11.35 -3.22
N GLY A 54 17.13 10.08 -3.48
CA GLY A 54 18.49 9.51 -3.38
C GLY A 54 18.88 9.00 -1.99
N ASN A 55 17.95 8.93 -1.05
CA ASN A 55 18.20 8.40 0.29
C ASN A 55 18.05 6.88 0.31
N LYS A 56 18.80 6.21 1.18
CA LYS A 56 18.59 4.78 1.46
C LYS A 56 17.41 4.61 2.39
N ALA A 57 16.29 4.10 1.87
CA ALA A 57 15.07 3.89 2.62
C ALA A 57 14.72 2.40 2.70
N TRP A 58 14.51 1.90 3.92
CA TRP A 58 13.93 0.59 4.20
C TRP A 58 12.47 0.73 4.56
N LEU A 59 11.62 -0.15 4.03
CA LEU A 59 10.23 -0.27 4.43
C LEU A 59 10.02 -1.57 5.22
N LEU A 60 9.56 -1.42 6.46
CA LEU A 60 8.94 -2.48 7.26
C LEU A 60 7.43 -2.27 7.21
N SER A 61 6.74 -3.18 6.53
CA SER A 61 5.28 -3.23 6.38
C SER A 61 4.82 -4.69 6.42
N ALA A 62 3.51 -4.93 6.42
CA ALA A 62 2.93 -6.23 6.17
C ALA A 62 2.16 -6.24 4.84
N VAL A 63 2.27 -7.33 4.09
CA VAL A 63 1.49 -7.62 2.88
C VAL A 63 1.01 -9.07 2.92
N GLY A 64 -0.05 -9.37 2.18
CA GLY A 64 -0.55 -10.72 2.03
C GLY A 64 0.34 -11.53 1.09
N SER A 65 0.14 -12.86 1.08
CA SER A 65 0.78 -13.75 0.11
C SER A 65 0.09 -13.75 -1.27
N ASP A 66 -0.66 -12.70 -1.58
CA ASP A 66 -1.47 -12.57 -2.78
C ASP A 66 -0.74 -11.83 -3.91
N PHE A 67 -1.38 -11.77 -5.08
CA PHE A 67 -0.83 -11.06 -6.25
C PHE A 67 -0.56 -9.59 -5.96
N TYR A 68 -1.44 -8.94 -5.19
CA TYR A 68 -1.32 -7.52 -4.86
C TYR A 68 -0.11 -7.25 -3.97
N GLY A 69 0.16 -8.09 -2.98
CA GLY A 69 1.34 -7.99 -2.13
C GLY A 69 2.62 -8.10 -2.92
N GLN A 70 2.73 -9.13 -3.76
CA GLN A 70 3.89 -9.31 -4.62
C GLN A 70 4.09 -8.12 -5.57
N SER A 71 3.02 -7.64 -6.20
CA SER A 71 3.06 -6.50 -7.11
C SER A 71 3.47 -5.21 -6.38
N LEU A 72 2.92 -4.96 -5.19
CA LEU A 72 3.22 -3.79 -4.38
C LEU A 72 4.69 -3.74 -3.94
N LEU A 73 5.22 -4.87 -3.46
CA LEU A 73 6.64 -4.98 -3.07
C LEU A 73 7.55 -4.79 -4.29
N THR A 74 7.22 -5.41 -5.42
CA THR A 74 8.00 -5.29 -6.66
C THR A 74 8.07 -3.83 -7.14
N GLN A 75 6.93 -3.14 -7.24
CA GLN A 75 6.88 -1.74 -7.68
C GLN A 75 7.57 -0.79 -6.69
N THR A 76 7.47 -1.08 -5.40
CA THR A 76 8.14 -0.29 -4.35
C THR A 76 9.67 -0.48 -4.42
N ASN A 77 10.13 -1.70 -4.65
CA ASN A 77 11.55 -2.00 -4.84
C ASN A 77 12.13 -1.36 -6.11
N GLN A 78 11.38 -1.35 -7.21
CA GLN A 78 11.76 -0.65 -8.45
C GLN A 78 11.97 0.86 -8.26
N SER A 79 11.37 1.46 -7.23
CA SER A 79 11.59 2.86 -6.86
C SER A 79 12.84 3.09 -6.01
N GLY A 80 13.62 2.05 -5.72
CA GLY A 80 14.85 2.11 -4.92
C GLY A 80 14.67 1.87 -3.42
N VAL A 81 13.47 1.45 -2.98
CA VAL A 81 13.19 1.12 -1.58
C VAL A 81 13.62 -0.31 -1.28
N TYR A 82 14.29 -0.52 -0.15
CA TYR A 82 14.57 -1.86 0.35
C TYR A 82 13.32 -2.43 1.03
N VAL A 83 12.83 -3.57 0.53
CA VAL A 83 11.57 -4.20 0.98
C VAL A 83 11.78 -5.61 1.51
N ASP A 84 13.02 -6.08 1.60
CA ASP A 84 13.36 -7.45 2.06
C ASP A 84 12.95 -7.70 3.51
N LYS A 85 12.60 -6.64 4.25
CA LYS A 85 12.08 -6.66 5.61
C LYS A 85 10.58 -6.37 5.67
N CYS A 86 9.83 -6.49 4.58
CA CYS A 86 8.38 -6.52 4.66
C CYS A 86 7.90 -7.93 5.06
N LEU A 87 6.97 -8.01 6.00
CA LEU A 87 6.33 -9.25 6.42
C LEU A 87 5.35 -9.70 5.35
N ILE A 88 5.48 -10.95 4.90
CA ILE A 88 4.46 -11.62 4.08
C ILE A 88 3.65 -12.50 5.02
N VAL A 89 2.36 -12.18 5.20
CA VAL A 89 1.45 -12.92 6.09
C VAL A 89 0.74 -14.01 5.29
N PRO A 90 1.02 -15.31 5.53
CA PRO A 90 0.43 -16.39 4.74
C PRO A 90 -1.08 -16.48 4.94
N GLY A 91 -1.82 -16.59 3.84
CA GLY A 91 -3.28 -16.78 3.87
C GLY A 91 -4.10 -15.50 4.07
N GLU A 92 -3.44 -14.35 4.30
CA GLU A 92 -4.09 -13.04 4.36
C GLU A 92 -4.04 -12.32 3.00
N ASN A 93 -5.00 -11.42 2.80
CA ASN A 93 -4.99 -10.50 1.65
C ASN A 93 -4.14 -9.27 1.96
N THR A 94 -3.51 -8.71 0.93
CA THR A 94 -2.84 -7.42 1.04
C THR A 94 -3.86 -6.32 1.30
N SER A 95 -3.49 -5.43 2.20
CA SER A 95 -4.27 -4.27 2.56
C SER A 95 -4.81 -3.54 1.33
N SER A 96 -6.10 -3.21 1.34
CA SER A 96 -6.79 -2.61 0.20
C SER A 96 -7.79 -1.54 0.65
N TYR A 97 -7.80 -0.41 -0.06
CA TYR A 97 -8.78 0.65 0.11
C TYR A 97 -9.63 0.76 -1.15
N LEU A 98 -10.89 0.32 -1.08
CA LEU A 98 -11.81 0.39 -2.21
C LEU A 98 -12.70 1.62 -2.06
N SER A 99 -12.67 2.53 -3.02
CA SER A 99 -13.51 3.74 -3.05
C SER A 99 -14.37 3.77 -4.31
N LEU A 100 -15.62 4.22 -4.15
CA LEU A 100 -16.54 4.51 -5.24
C LEU A 100 -16.81 6.02 -5.27
N LEU A 101 -16.50 6.60 -6.41
CA LEU A 101 -16.65 8.01 -6.71
C LEU A 101 -17.70 8.19 -7.80
N ASP A 102 -18.47 9.27 -7.70
CA ASP A 102 -19.45 9.64 -8.74
C ASP A 102 -18.80 10.33 -9.95
N ASN A 103 -19.64 10.79 -10.88
CA ASN A 103 -19.24 11.50 -12.09
C ASN A 103 -18.61 12.88 -11.86
N THR A 104 -18.69 13.43 -10.64
CA THR A 104 -18.01 14.66 -10.24
C THR A 104 -16.63 14.39 -9.62
N GLY A 105 -16.35 13.14 -9.28
CA GLY A 105 -15.17 12.73 -8.53
C GLY A 105 -15.31 12.86 -7.02
N GLU A 106 -16.52 13.14 -6.51
CA GLU A 106 -16.81 13.07 -5.08
C GLU A 106 -16.85 11.60 -4.64
N MET A 107 -16.25 11.30 -3.48
CA MET A 107 -16.28 9.95 -2.91
C MET A 107 -17.57 9.75 -2.11
N LEU A 108 -18.37 8.75 -2.47
CA LEU A 108 -19.63 8.46 -1.80
C LEU A 108 -19.50 7.35 -0.76
N VAL A 109 -18.74 6.29 -1.08
CA VAL A 109 -18.55 5.16 -0.17
C VAL A 109 -17.19 4.49 -0.37
N ALA A 110 -16.65 3.93 0.72
CA ALA A 110 -15.42 3.16 0.68
C ALA A 110 -15.44 1.97 1.65
N ILE A 111 -14.65 0.94 1.32
CA ILE A 111 -14.31 -0.17 2.21
C ILE A 111 -12.83 -0.06 2.54
N ASN A 112 -12.52 -0.16 3.82
CA ASN A 112 -11.17 -0.06 4.34
C ASN A 112 -10.73 -1.41 4.94
N ASP A 113 -9.97 -2.19 4.17
CA ASP A 113 -9.44 -3.49 4.61
C ASP A 113 -7.93 -3.37 4.90
N MET A 114 -7.59 -2.94 6.12
CA MET A 114 -6.20 -2.65 6.53
C MET A 114 -5.71 -3.52 7.67
N ASN A 115 -6.47 -4.56 8.04
CA ASN A 115 -6.25 -5.33 9.26
C ASN A 115 -4.89 -6.04 9.30
N ILE A 116 -4.32 -6.37 8.13
CA ILE A 116 -3.01 -7.00 8.01
C ILE A 116 -1.88 -6.18 8.67
N SER A 117 -2.05 -4.87 8.81
CA SER A 117 -1.08 -4.01 9.52
C SER A 117 -0.90 -4.41 10.98
N ASN A 118 -1.90 -5.05 11.60
CA ASN A 118 -1.82 -5.56 12.97
C ASN A 118 -0.82 -6.72 13.12
N ALA A 119 -0.39 -7.35 12.01
CA ALA A 119 0.66 -8.35 12.02
C ALA A 119 2.06 -7.75 12.26
N ILE A 120 2.21 -6.42 12.15
CA ILE A 120 3.44 -5.71 12.51
C ILE A 120 3.48 -5.57 14.04
N THR A 121 3.88 -6.63 14.74
CA THR A 121 3.93 -6.64 16.20
C THR A 121 5.28 -6.15 16.74
N ALA A 122 5.35 -5.87 18.04
CA ALA A 122 6.61 -5.52 18.69
C ALA A 122 7.65 -6.67 18.58
N GLU A 123 7.20 -7.91 18.66
CA GLU A 123 8.04 -9.11 18.52
C GLU A 123 8.60 -9.23 17.10
N TYR A 124 7.82 -8.87 16.09
CA TYR A 124 8.30 -8.81 14.71
C TYR A 124 9.36 -7.72 14.53
N LEU A 125 9.10 -6.52 15.05
CA LEU A 125 10.05 -5.40 14.97
C LEU A 125 11.36 -5.70 15.71
N ALA A 126 11.30 -6.38 16.86
CA ALA A 126 12.48 -6.76 17.63
C ALA A 126 13.44 -7.73 16.92
N GLN A 127 12.97 -8.43 15.88
CA GLN A 127 13.80 -9.32 15.04
C GLN A 127 14.60 -8.57 13.95
N HIS A 128 14.38 -7.26 13.83
CA HIS A 128 14.91 -6.41 12.78
C HIS A 128 15.70 -5.22 13.38
N PRO A 129 16.93 -5.48 13.89
CA PRO A 129 17.77 -4.43 14.49
C PRO A 129 18.29 -3.42 13.46
#